data_AF-A0AAV4DC68-F1
#
_entry.id   AF-A0AAV4DC68-F1
#
_cell.length_a   1.000
_cell.length_b   1.000
_cell.length_c   1.000
_cell.angle_alpha   90.00
_cell.angle_beta   90.00
_cell.angle_gamma   90.00
#
_symmetry.space_group_name_H-M   'P 1'
#
loop_
_entity.id
_entity.type
_entity.pdbx_description
1 polymer ?
#
loop_
_entity_poly.entity_id
_entity_poly.type
_entity_poly.pdbx_seq_one_letter_code
_entity_poly.pdbx_strand_id
1 'polypeptide(L)'
;MQYQDAKGVILLEILPQGQCINAARYCSTLDRLKEAIHRKRPGLLRRGVVRQHDNETPHSANLTQQWLQRYGWEIFPHPAHSPDLAPSDFLLFGPLKRHLGGMAFETEDDLISELRNWFDNLEVDFFRPFNNDKTINTRLFTTLQRIRDDLIVQPSGQTQAGAEPQEGMDKILPASMAPHVNLTMSSNLFGLSERVVATESLMFLVKQLDYLHPYLEELIPANKKAFLSQFYSQTVHMASEVRKPVYIVVSRNSVAYDLVLQQMGTVKWDVKEIMSQHSAYIDTLLQSFRDLKQKLSELERRVPLPRPVTDLLWEQCIRQANRTFVEGYASSKKCSHEGRALMQLDFQQFLTNIDYFVELKPIPEREFVEAYIKAYYLSKTQLEVWVHDHKEYSNKQLLSLINCVQQLDRKSKQKLISMVEEMDRGRR
;
A
#
# COMPACT_ATOMS: atom_id res chain seq x y z
N MET A 1 10.59 -6.14 21.31
CA MET A 1 10.81 -4.94 20.48
C MET A 1 11.06 -5.32 19.04
N GLN A 2 10.46 -4.58 18.12
CA GLN A 2 10.63 -4.78 16.69
C GLN A 2 11.06 -3.45 16.04
N TYR A 3 11.96 -3.54 15.06
CA TYR A 3 12.52 -2.41 14.34
C TYR A 3 12.47 -2.66 12.84
N GLN A 4 11.99 -1.68 12.10
CA GLN A 4 11.76 -1.77 10.66
C GLN A 4 12.06 -0.44 9.96
N ASP A 5 12.26 -0.54 8.65
CA ASP A 5 12.24 0.60 7.73
C ASP A 5 11.40 0.26 6.49
N ALA A 6 11.36 1.16 5.52
CA ALA A 6 10.65 0.97 4.24
C ALA A 6 11.12 -0.25 3.41
N LYS A 7 12.23 -0.90 3.80
CA LYS A 7 12.79 -2.09 3.14
C LYS A 7 12.56 -3.37 3.95
N GLY A 8 11.86 -3.30 5.10
CA GLY A 8 11.50 -4.45 5.92
C GLY A 8 12.08 -4.45 7.33
N VAL A 9 11.91 -5.59 8.01
CA VAL A 9 12.36 -5.78 9.40
C VAL A 9 13.88 -5.79 9.51
N ILE A 10 14.40 -4.93 10.38
CA ILE A 10 15.83 -4.82 10.67
C ILE A 10 16.18 -5.72 11.87
N LEU A 11 15.45 -5.60 12.98
CA LEU A 11 15.70 -6.35 14.20
C LEU A 11 14.39 -6.71 14.89
N LEU A 12 14.28 -7.95 15.34
CA LEU A 12 13.26 -8.43 16.26
C LEU A 12 13.98 -8.95 17.51
N GLU A 13 13.66 -8.38 18.67
CA GLU A 13 14.12 -8.86 19.97
C GLU A 13 12.90 -9.23 20.83
N ILE A 14 12.82 -10.50 21.21
CA ILE A 14 11.81 -11.01 22.14
C ILE A 14 12.46 -11.10 23.51
N LEU A 15 11.79 -10.59 24.54
CA LEU A 15 12.29 -10.61 25.91
C LEU A 15 11.75 -11.86 26.63
N PRO A 16 12.52 -12.45 27.55
CA PRO A 16 12.03 -13.54 28.39
C PRO A 16 10.79 -13.13 29.17
N GLN A 17 9.94 -14.11 29.47
CA GLN A 17 8.72 -13.89 30.24
C GLN A 17 8.97 -13.09 31.54
N GLY A 18 8.12 -12.09 31.78
CA GLY A 18 8.17 -11.25 32.98
C GLY A 18 9.22 -10.12 32.97
N GLN A 19 10.07 -10.04 31.94
CA GLN A 19 11.02 -8.92 31.83
C GLN A 19 10.39 -7.71 31.12
N CYS A 20 10.59 -6.53 31.71
CA CYS A 20 10.18 -5.25 31.11
C CYS A 20 11.39 -4.50 30.53
N ILE A 21 11.14 -3.63 29.57
CA ILE A 21 12.18 -2.77 28.98
C ILE A 21 12.46 -1.61 29.93
N ASN A 22 13.71 -1.50 30.38
CA ASN A 22 14.23 -0.31 31.05
C ASN A 22 15.22 0.42 30.13
N ALA A 23 15.66 1.63 30.52
CA ALA A 23 16.55 2.45 29.72
C ALA A 23 17.89 1.76 29.38
N ALA A 24 18.48 1.02 30.32
CA ALA A 24 19.74 0.31 30.11
C ALA A 24 19.59 -0.83 29.09
N ARG A 25 18.53 -1.63 29.22
CA ARG A 25 18.20 -2.69 28.27
C ARG A 25 17.87 -2.11 26.89
N TYR A 26 17.14 -1.01 26.86
CA TYR A 26 16.84 -0.29 25.62
C TYR A 26 18.12 0.11 24.88
N CYS A 27 19.08 0.75 25.57
CA CYS A 27 20.37 1.10 25.00
C CYS A 27 21.13 -0.12 24.45
N SER A 28 21.14 -1.24 25.17
CA SER A 28 21.71 -2.50 24.69
C SER A 28 21.02 -3.05 23.44
N THR A 29 19.70 -2.88 23.33
CA THR A 29 18.97 -3.19 22.09
C THR A 29 19.37 -2.23 20.96
N LEU A 30 19.65 -0.96 21.26
CA LEU A 30 20.08 0.01 20.24
C LEU A 30 21.46 -0.32 19.68
N ASP A 31 22.37 -0.81 20.52
CA ASP A 31 23.68 -1.31 20.06
C ASP A 31 23.51 -2.47 19.07
N ARG A 32 22.66 -3.45 19.40
CA ARG A 32 22.32 -4.56 18.51
C ARG A 32 21.60 -4.11 17.24
N LEU A 33 20.74 -3.10 17.35
CA LEU A 33 20.07 -2.50 16.20
C LEU A 33 21.08 -1.82 15.27
N LYS A 34 22.05 -1.08 15.82
CA LYS A 34 23.11 -0.44 15.03
C LYS A 34 23.94 -1.48 14.26
N GLU A 35 24.28 -2.60 14.88
CA GLU A 35 24.95 -3.72 14.20
C GLU A 35 24.06 -4.35 13.11
N ALA A 36 22.77 -4.52 13.39
CA ALA A 36 21.81 -5.02 12.41
C ALA A 36 21.65 -4.07 11.22
N ILE A 37 21.61 -2.76 11.44
CA ILE A 37 21.60 -1.73 10.38
C ILE A 37 22.89 -1.82 9.56
N HIS A 38 24.05 -1.93 10.21
CA HIS A 38 25.32 -2.05 9.50
C HIS A 38 25.33 -3.24 8.53
N ARG A 39 24.79 -4.40 8.96
CA ARG A 39 24.69 -5.61 8.12
C ARG A 39 23.59 -5.54 7.06
N LYS A 40 22.38 -5.12 7.44
CA LYS A 40 21.18 -5.21 6.58
C LYS A 40 20.94 -3.96 5.73
N ARG A 41 21.54 -2.80 6.05
CA ARG A 41 21.35 -1.50 5.38
C ARG A 41 22.68 -0.77 5.17
N PRO A 42 23.55 -1.25 4.25
CA PRO A 42 24.83 -0.61 3.97
C PRO A 42 24.63 0.87 3.60
N GLY A 43 25.35 1.76 4.28
CA GLY A 43 25.32 3.21 4.04
C GLY A 43 24.26 4.00 4.83
N LEU A 44 23.28 3.37 5.49
CA LEU A 44 22.26 4.12 6.27
C LEU A 44 22.89 4.89 7.44
N LEU A 45 23.81 4.25 8.17
CA LEU A 45 24.53 4.91 9.27
C LEU A 45 25.39 6.11 8.81
N ARG A 46 25.84 6.12 7.54
CA ARG A 46 26.62 7.24 6.98
C ARG A 46 25.73 8.42 6.56
N ARG A 47 24.47 8.16 6.22
CA ARG A 47 23.49 9.16 5.78
C ARG A 47 22.77 9.87 6.92
N GLY A 48 22.98 9.41 8.16
CA GLY A 48 22.19 9.81 9.32
C GLY A 48 20.97 8.93 9.49
N VAL A 49 20.64 8.60 10.74
CA VAL A 49 19.45 7.82 11.10
C VAL A 49 18.45 8.75 11.76
N VAL A 50 17.27 8.87 11.16
CA VAL A 50 16.10 9.50 11.78
C VAL A 50 15.23 8.39 12.36
N ARG A 51 14.99 8.43 13.66
CA ARG A 51 14.28 7.41 14.42
C ARG A 51 12.90 7.91 14.82
N GLN A 52 11.87 7.12 14.52
CA GLN A 52 10.54 7.30 15.08
C GLN A 52 10.32 6.25 16.18
N HIS A 53 9.98 6.70 17.39
CA HIS A 53 9.53 5.88 18.51
C HIS A 53 8.57 6.70 19.37
N ASP A 54 7.79 6.04 20.22
CA ASP A 54 6.93 6.72 21.19
C ASP A 54 7.74 7.35 22.34
N ASN A 55 7.04 8.09 23.19
CA ASN A 55 7.63 8.80 24.33
C ASN A 55 7.59 7.96 25.63
N GLU A 56 7.61 6.62 25.54
CA GLU A 56 7.66 5.79 26.75
C GLU A 56 8.88 6.13 27.63
N THR A 57 8.74 5.98 28.95
CA THR A 57 9.77 6.31 29.96
C THR A 57 11.19 5.79 29.64
N PRO A 58 11.41 4.53 29.19
CA PRO A 58 12.74 4.07 28.80
C PRO A 58 13.31 4.79 27.57
N HIS A 59 12.46 5.33 26.69
CA HIS A 59 12.85 6.02 25.46
C HIS A 59 13.21 7.49 25.72
N SER A 60 12.53 8.13 26.67
CA SER A 60 12.79 9.52 27.08
C SER A 60 13.85 9.65 28.18
N ALA A 61 14.31 8.54 28.77
CA ALA A 61 15.35 8.54 29.79
C ALA A 61 16.67 9.18 29.33
N ASN A 62 17.35 9.88 30.24
CA ASN A 62 18.62 10.59 29.97
C ASN A 62 19.69 9.67 29.37
N LEU A 63 19.79 8.43 29.87
CA LEU A 63 20.71 7.42 29.33
C LEU A 63 20.48 7.15 27.84
N THR A 64 19.22 7.05 27.42
CA THR A 64 18.82 6.84 26.03
C THR A 64 19.11 8.07 25.17
N GLN A 65 18.82 9.27 25.68
CA GLN A 65 19.10 10.53 24.98
C GLN A 65 20.61 10.72 24.75
N GLN A 66 21.44 10.42 25.75
CA GLN A 66 22.90 10.45 25.62
C GLN A 66 23.39 9.43 24.59
N TRP A 67 22.82 8.22 24.56
CA TRP A 67 23.14 7.21 23.56
C TRP A 67 22.83 7.72 22.14
N LEU A 68 21.66 8.30 21.93
CA LEU A 68 21.21 8.82 20.63
C LEU A 68 22.10 9.97 20.15
N GLN A 69 22.44 10.91 21.03
CA GLN A 69 23.35 12.01 20.74
C GLN A 69 24.76 11.50 20.38
N ARG A 70 25.29 10.55 21.16
CA ARG A 70 26.64 9.97 20.94
C ARG A 70 26.79 9.37 19.55
N TYR A 71 25.73 8.76 19.02
CA TYR A 71 25.76 8.11 17.71
C TYR A 71 25.12 8.93 16.58
N GLY A 72 24.70 10.17 16.86
CA GLY A 72 24.13 11.08 15.86
C GLY A 72 22.80 10.60 15.27
N TRP A 73 21.96 9.95 16.08
CA TRP A 73 20.62 9.54 15.66
C TRP A 73 19.62 10.63 16.02
N GLU A 74 18.96 11.17 15.00
CA GLU A 74 17.92 12.18 15.16
C GLU A 74 16.61 11.52 15.57
N ILE A 75 15.85 12.15 16.45
CA ILE A 75 14.52 11.67 16.86
C ILE A 75 13.48 12.45 16.07
N PHE A 76 12.59 11.74 15.39
CA PHE A 76 11.41 12.33 14.78
C PHE A 76 10.40 12.70 15.87
N PRO A 77 9.89 13.95 15.93
CA PRO A 77 8.93 14.36 16.94
C PRO A 77 7.69 13.47 16.90
N HIS A 78 7.32 12.89 18.04
CA HIS A 78 6.13 12.06 18.17
C HIS A 78 5.22 12.61 19.27
N PRO A 79 3.93 12.86 18.99
CA PRO A 79 2.98 13.32 20.01
C PRO A 79 2.67 12.21 21.03
N ALA A 80 2.33 12.62 22.26
CA ALA A 80 1.96 11.68 23.31
C ALA A 80 0.62 11.00 22.97
N HIS A 81 0.52 9.70 23.27
CA HIS A 81 -0.69 8.89 23.10
C HIS A 81 -1.24 8.82 21.66
N SER A 82 -0.37 8.80 20.64
CA SER A 82 -0.77 8.75 19.22
C SER A 82 -0.30 7.47 18.51
N PRO A 83 -0.83 6.29 18.89
CA PRO A 83 -0.47 5.02 18.25
C PRO A 83 -0.86 4.99 16.76
N ASP A 84 -1.85 5.78 16.34
CA ASP A 84 -2.25 5.94 14.94
C ASP A 84 -1.16 6.54 14.04
N LEU A 85 -0.20 7.27 14.62
CA LEU A 85 0.93 7.85 13.89
C LEU A 85 2.17 6.96 13.89
N ALA A 86 2.21 5.91 14.69
CA ALA A 86 3.32 4.98 14.76
C ALA A 86 3.12 3.86 13.72
N PRO A 87 4.04 3.70 12.75
CA PRO A 87 3.92 2.65 11.74
C PRO A 87 3.81 1.24 12.33
N SER A 88 4.43 0.97 13.47
CA SER A 88 4.33 -0.33 14.14
C SER A 88 2.92 -0.61 14.66
N ASP A 89 2.28 0.36 15.31
CA ASP A 89 0.93 0.19 15.86
C ASP A 89 -0.14 0.19 14.77
N PHE A 90 -0.05 1.13 13.81
CA PHE A 90 -1.02 1.27 12.73
C PHE A 90 -0.94 0.14 11.68
N LEU A 91 0.27 -0.19 11.22
CA LEU A 91 0.46 -1.08 10.08
C LEU A 91 0.74 -2.53 10.48
N LEU A 92 1.55 -2.74 11.52
CA LEU A 92 2.16 -4.05 11.80
C LEU A 92 1.37 -4.89 12.81
N PHE A 93 0.97 -4.30 13.93
CA PHE A 93 0.36 -5.08 15.02
C PHE A 93 -1.08 -5.51 14.74
N GLY A 94 -1.82 -4.80 13.88
CA GLY A 94 -3.14 -5.23 13.44
C GLY A 94 -3.12 -6.57 12.70
N PRO A 95 -2.39 -6.69 11.57
CA PRO A 95 -2.17 -7.97 10.88
C PRO A 95 -1.58 -9.05 11.77
N LEU A 96 -0.59 -8.73 12.62
CA LEU A 96 0.01 -9.70 13.53
C LEU A 96 -1.02 -10.29 14.51
N LYS A 97 -1.86 -9.44 15.13
CA LYS A 97 -2.93 -9.89 16.03
C LYS A 97 -3.95 -10.78 15.32
N ARG A 98 -4.24 -10.50 14.03
CA ARG A 98 -5.13 -11.34 13.22
C ARG A 98 -4.50 -12.70 12.92
N HIS A 99 -3.20 -12.73 12.60
CA HIS A 99 -2.46 -13.97 12.36
C HIS A 99 -2.41 -14.87 13.59
N LEU A 100 -2.09 -14.29 14.75
CA LEU A 100 -2.05 -15.00 16.03
C LEU A 100 -3.44 -15.33 16.59
N GLY A 101 -4.49 -14.70 16.04
CA GLY A 101 -5.86 -14.85 16.51
C GLY A 101 -6.36 -16.27 16.35
N GLY A 102 -6.60 -16.96 17.46
CA GLY A 102 -7.10 -18.34 17.47
C GLY A 102 -6.00 -19.40 17.51
N MET A 103 -4.72 -19.01 17.52
CA MET A 103 -3.61 -19.93 17.76
C MET A 103 -3.40 -20.16 19.26
N ALA A 104 -3.18 -21.40 19.66
CA ALA A 104 -2.71 -21.78 20.99
C ALA A 104 -1.30 -22.37 20.86
N PHE A 105 -0.38 -21.91 21.71
CA PHE A 105 1.01 -22.36 21.72
C PHE A 105 1.27 -23.13 23.01
N GLU A 106 1.89 -24.30 22.90
CA GLU A 106 2.20 -25.15 24.06
C GLU A 106 3.45 -24.64 24.79
N THR A 107 4.42 -24.07 24.05
CA THR A 107 5.65 -23.52 24.61
C THR A 107 5.93 -22.08 24.14
N GLU A 108 6.78 -21.36 24.89
CA GLU A 108 7.27 -20.03 24.49
C GLU A 108 8.09 -20.11 23.19
N ASP A 109 8.83 -21.20 22.98
CA ASP A 109 9.63 -21.42 21.78
C ASP A 109 8.76 -21.59 20.52
N ASP A 110 7.58 -22.20 20.64
CA ASP A 110 6.62 -22.31 19.53
C ASP A 110 6.10 -20.92 19.12
N LEU A 111 5.74 -20.09 20.10
CA LEU A 111 5.32 -18.71 19.86
C LEU A 111 6.45 -17.89 19.23
N ILE A 112 7.67 -18.00 19.75
CA ILE A 112 8.85 -17.29 19.22
C ILE A 112 9.13 -17.72 17.78
N SER A 113 9.03 -19.01 17.49
CA SER A 113 9.26 -19.57 16.16
C SER A 113 8.20 -19.08 15.17
N GLU A 114 6.93 -19.07 15.57
CA GLU A 114 5.84 -18.57 14.73
C GLU A 114 5.96 -17.06 14.49
N LEU A 115 6.31 -16.27 15.51
CA LEU A 115 6.58 -14.84 15.35
C LEU A 115 7.70 -14.60 14.34
N ARG A 116 8.83 -15.31 14.46
CA ARG A 116 9.94 -15.20 13.51
C ARG A 116 9.52 -15.58 12.10
N ASN A 117 8.83 -16.71 11.94
CA ASN A 117 8.31 -17.17 10.66
C ASN A 117 7.38 -16.13 10.03
N TRP A 118 6.47 -15.54 10.80
CA TRP A 118 5.60 -14.48 10.31
C TRP A 118 6.39 -13.27 9.82
N PHE A 119 7.32 -12.75 10.63
CA PHE A 119 8.15 -11.60 10.26
C PHE A 119 9.06 -11.84 9.06
N ASP A 120 9.60 -13.06 8.91
CA ASP A 120 10.46 -13.44 7.79
C ASP A 120 9.69 -13.61 6.46
N ASN A 121 8.39 -13.91 6.54
CA ASN A 121 7.53 -14.05 5.37
C ASN A 121 6.82 -12.74 4.96
N LEU A 122 7.00 -11.64 5.68
CA LEU A 122 6.44 -10.35 5.28
C LEU A 122 7.17 -9.82 4.04
N GLU A 123 6.43 -9.65 2.94
CA GLU A 123 6.97 -9.09 1.70
C GLU A 123 7.44 -7.64 1.92
N VAL A 124 8.52 -7.23 1.23
CA VAL A 124 9.09 -5.87 1.36
C VAL A 124 8.05 -4.78 1.05
N ASP A 125 7.10 -5.08 0.15
CA ASP A 125 6.00 -4.18 -0.21
C ASP A 125 5.04 -3.91 0.95
N PHE A 126 4.98 -4.80 1.96
CA PHE A 126 4.24 -4.56 3.20
C PHE A 126 4.78 -3.33 3.96
N PHE A 127 6.11 -3.15 3.96
CA PHE A 127 6.78 -2.11 4.75
C PHE A 127 7.05 -0.83 3.97
N ARG A 128 6.96 -0.88 2.64
CA ARG A 128 7.08 0.34 1.85
C ARG A 128 5.92 1.26 2.24
N PRO A 129 6.19 2.53 2.55
CA PRO A 129 5.11 3.50 2.55
C PRO A 129 4.38 3.40 1.21
N PHE A 130 3.08 3.71 1.20
CA PHE A 130 2.23 3.83 0.01
C PHE A 130 2.87 4.64 -1.15
N ASN A 131 4.01 5.30 -0.91
CA ASN A 131 4.85 6.07 -1.82
C ASN A 131 5.56 5.31 -2.95
N ASN A 132 5.71 3.99 -2.92
CA ASN A 132 6.32 3.26 -4.06
C ASN A 132 5.30 2.57 -4.96
N ASP A 133 4.04 2.58 -4.56
CA ASP A 133 2.97 2.37 -5.48
C ASP A 133 2.85 3.68 -6.28
N LYS A 134 2.84 3.62 -7.62
CA LYS A 134 2.63 4.80 -8.49
C LYS A 134 1.22 5.42 -8.33
N THR A 135 0.60 5.27 -7.15
CA THR A 135 -0.80 5.56 -6.86
C THR A 135 -1.01 7.00 -6.40
N ILE A 136 -0.02 7.63 -5.74
CA ILE A 136 -0.09 9.04 -5.36
C ILE A 136 0.79 9.85 -6.30
N ASN A 137 0.17 10.77 -7.03
CA ASN A 137 0.85 11.70 -7.93
C ASN A 137 1.91 12.51 -7.16
N THR A 138 3.16 12.51 -7.62
CA THR A 138 4.26 13.23 -6.96
C THR A 138 3.95 14.72 -6.78
N ARG A 139 3.21 15.33 -7.72
CA ARG A 139 2.77 16.72 -7.61
C ARG A 139 1.74 16.91 -6.51
N LEU A 140 0.83 15.95 -6.32
CA LEU A 140 -0.13 15.97 -5.21
C LEU A 140 0.63 15.92 -3.87
N PHE A 141 1.60 15.03 -3.76
CA PHE A 141 2.42 14.94 -2.55
C PHE A 141 3.14 16.25 -2.23
N THR A 142 3.82 16.85 -3.21
CA THR A 142 4.46 18.17 -3.03
C THR A 142 3.46 19.26 -2.64
N THR A 143 2.26 19.23 -3.20
CA THR A 143 1.19 20.18 -2.88
C THR A 143 0.70 20.02 -1.43
N LEU A 144 0.48 18.79 -0.99
CA LEU A 144 0.07 18.49 0.38
C LEU A 144 1.16 18.84 1.39
N GLN A 145 2.43 18.60 1.05
CA GLN A 145 3.57 19.03 1.88
C GLN A 145 3.60 20.56 2.03
N ARG A 146 3.47 21.30 0.92
CA ARG A 146 3.41 22.77 0.96
C ARG A 146 2.27 23.26 1.84
N ILE A 147 1.06 22.70 1.69
CA ILE A 147 -0.09 23.07 2.54
C ILE A 147 0.22 22.82 4.02
N ARG A 148 0.79 21.65 4.35
CA ARG A 148 1.14 21.30 5.72
C ARG A 148 2.18 22.24 6.33
N ASP A 149 3.19 22.61 5.55
CA ASP A 149 4.35 23.36 6.07
C ASP A 149 4.03 24.87 6.12
N ASP A 150 3.30 25.39 5.12
CA ASP A 150 3.03 26.83 4.97
C ASP A 150 1.70 27.27 5.60
N LEU A 151 0.66 26.43 5.57
CA LEU A 151 -0.71 26.83 5.93
C LEU A 151 -1.24 26.20 7.22
N ILE A 152 -0.62 25.13 7.73
CA ILE A 152 -1.09 24.45 8.94
C ILE A 152 -0.17 24.77 10.13
N VAL A 153 -0.77 25.10 11.27
CA VAL A 153 -0.03 25.30 12.53
C VAL A 153 0.56 23.95 12.98
N GLN A 154 1.88 23.89 13.05
CA GLN A 154 2.59 22.77 13.66
C GLN A 154 2.46 22.88 15.18
N PRO A 155 2.15 21.80 15.92
CA PRO A 155 2.14 21.82 17.38
C PRO A 155 3.58 22.04 17.87
N SER A 156 3.95 23.29 18.11
CA SER A 156 5.20 23.66 18.75
C SER A 156 5.16 23.17 20.19
N GLY A 157 6.08 22.26 20.56
CA GLY A 157 6.26 21.74 21.91
C GLY A 157 6.80 22.75 22.93
N GLN A 158 6.33 24.00 22.90
CA GLN A 158 6.61 25.01 23.91
C GLN A 158 5.30 25.59 24.41
N THR A 159 4.80 25.01 25.49
CA THR A 159 3.87 25.68 26.41
C THR A 159 4.61 26.86 27.04
N GLN A 160 4.63 28.01 26.38
CA GLN A 160 4.75 29.28 27.10
C GLN A 160 3.34 29.79 27.34
N ALA A 161 2.83 29.51 28.53
CA ALA A 161 1.63 30.14 29.04
C ALA A 161 1.88 31.65 29.11
N GLY A 162 1.19 32.43 28.27
CA GLY A 162 1.14 33.89 28.38
C GLY A 162 1.48 34.71 27.13
N ALA A 163 1.74 34.11 25.96
CA ALA A 163 1.83 34.91 24.73
C ALA A 163 0.43 35.07 24.10
N GLU A 164 -0.07 36.30 24.07
CA GLU A 164 -1.21 36.68 23.23
C GLU A 164 -0.97 36.22 21.78
N PRO A 165 -2.03 35.88 21.01
CA PRO A 165 -1.88 35.52 19.61
C PRO A 165 -1.19 36.68 18.90
N GLN A 166 0.00 36.45 18.33
CA GLN A 166 0.60 37.41 17.41
C GLN A 166 -0.36 37.56 16.22
N GLU A 167 -1.10 38.66 16.18
CA GLU A 167 -1.88 39.10 15.04
C GLU A 167 -0.97 39.12 13.81
N GLY A 168 -1.21 38.22 12.85
CA GLY A 168 -0.47 38.17 11.58
C GLY A 168 -0.04 36.79 11.07
N MET A 169 -0.34 35.70 11.77
CA MET A 169 -0.08 34.34 11.24
C MET A 169 -1.31 33.80 10.51
N ASP A 170 -1.31 33.88 9.17
CA ASP A 170 -2.33 33.30 8.26
C ASP A 170 -2.42 31.75 8.29
N LYS A 171 -1.92 31.09 9.34
CA LYS A 171 -1.93 29.62 9.46
C LYS A 171 -3.17 29.13 10.19
N ILE A 172 -3.72 28.01 9.70
CA ILE A 172 -4.95 27.38 10.20
C ILE A 172 -4.57 26.22 11.13
N LEU A 173 -5.40 25.99 12.17
CA LEU A 173 -5.25 24.83 13.04
C LEU A 173 -5.41 23.51 12.26
N PRO A 174 -4.69 22.43 12.65
CA PRO A 174 -4.84 21.14 12.02
C PRO A 174 -6.26 20.59 12.22
N ALA A 175 -6.87 20.08 11.14
CA ALA A 175 -8.16 19.44 11.21
C ALA A 175 -8.08 18.12 11.99
N SER A 176 -9.00 17.89 12.92
CA SER A 176 -9.14 16.63 13.64
C SER A 176 -10.39 15.88 13.19
N MET A 177 -10.30 14.55 13.16
CA MET A 177 -11.43 13.70 12.83
C MET A 177 -12.40 13.63 14.01
N ALA A 178 -13.70 13.67 13.73
CA ALA A 178 -14.69 13.53 14.80
C ALA A 178 -14.63 12.11 15.39
N PRO A 179 -14.73 11.93 16.73
CA PRO A 179 -14.53 10.62 17.38
C PRO A 179 -15.48 9.50 16.94
N HIS A 180 -16.63 9.84 16.36
CA HIS A 180 -17.63 8.89 15.89
C HIS A 180 -17.43 8.46 14.43
N VAL A 181 -16.51 9.10 13.70
CA VAL A 181 -16.19 8.74 12.31
C VAL A 181 -15.25 7.54 12.35
N ASN A 182 -15.72 6.39 11.83
CA ASN A 182 -14.92 5.19 11.73
C ASN A 182 -14.59 4.87 10.27
N LEU A 183 -13.33 5.02 9.90
CA LEU A 183 -12.83 4.78 8.55
C LEU A 183 -12.24 3.37 8.33
N THR A 184 -12.30 2.49 9.32
CA THR A 184 -11.68 1.16 9.29
C THR A 184 -12.69 0.01 9.34
N MET A 185 -13.95 0.28 9.69
CA MET A 185 -15.01 -0.73 9.73
C MET A 185 -15.38 -1.24 8.33
N SER A 186 -15.52 -2.56 8.17
CA SER A 186 -15.95 -3.15 6.89
C SER A 186 -17.44 -2.99 6.62
N SER A 187 -18.26 -2.89 7.68
CA SER A 187 -19.73 -2.79 7.57
C SER A 187 -20.19 -1.45 6.98
N ASN A 188 -19.43 -0.37 7.18
CA ASN A 188 -19.70 0.94 6.58
C ASN A 188 -18.83 1.22 5.34
N LEU A 189 -18.32 0.17 4.68
CA LEU A 189 -17.40 0.28 3.53
C LEU A 189 -16.20 1.19 3.84
N PHE A 190 -15.60 1.05 5.02
CA PHE A 190 -14.43 1.81 5.44
C PHE A 190 -14.67 3.32 5.46
N GLY A 191 -15.87 3.72 5.88
CA GLY A 191 -16.34 5.10 5.92
C GLY A 191 -16.51 5.72 4.53
N LEU A 192 -17.03 4.95 3.56
CA LEU A 192 -17.17 5.43 2.18
C LEU A 192 -18.06 6.68 2.10
N SER A 193 -19.14 6.76 2.89
CA SER A 193 -20.00 7.94 2.97
C SER A 193 -19.22 9.21 3.32
N GLU A 194 -18.42 9.15 4.39
CA GLU A 194 -17.65 10.27 4.90
C GLU A 194 -16.54 10.65 3.91
N ARG A 195 -15.90 9.66 3.30
CA ARG A 195 -14.91 9.87 2.22
C ARG A 195 -15.53 10.57 1.00
N VAL A 196 -16.75 10.18 0.60
CA VAL A 196 -17.48 10.81 -0.49
C VAL A 196 -17.83 12.25 -0.16
N VAL A 197 -18.42 12.49 1.02
CA VAL A 197 -18.77 13.85 1.45
C VAL A 197 -17.53 14.73 1.48
N ALA A 198 -16.42 14.28 2.08
CA ALA A 198 -15.20 15.08 2.18
C ALA A 198 -14.61 15.39 0.79
N THR A 199 -14.46 14.37 -0.05
CA THR A 199 -13.79 14.52 -1.35
C THR A 199 -14.65 15.28 -2.34
N GLU A 200 -15.94 14.99 -2.44
CA GLU A 200 -16.81 15.64 -3.41
C GLU A 200 -17.21 17.05 -2.98
N SER A 201 -17.18 17.37 -1.68
CA SER A 201 -17.26 18.77 -1.22
C SER A 201 -16.04 19.58 -1.67
N LEU A 202 -14.83 19.00 -1.60
CA LEU A 202 -13.63 19.63 -2.15
C LEU A 202 -13.74 19.82 -3.66
N MET A 203 -14.25 18.82 -4.39
CA MET A 203 -14.46 18.91 -5.84
C MET A 203 -15.53 19.92 -6.23
N PHE A 204 -16.53 20.14 -5.39
CA PHE A 204 -17.47 21.22 -5.56
C PHE A 204 -16.79 22.58 -5.46
N LEU A 205 -15.93 22.80 -4.45
CA LEU A 205 -15.16 24.05 -4.32
C LEU A 205 -14.26 24.30 -5.53
N VAL A 206 -13.61 23.26 -6.05
CA VAL A 206 -12.82 23.35 -7.29
C VAL A 206 -13.67 23.87 -8.44
N LYS A 207 -14.87 23.31 -8.65
CA LYS A 207 -15.80 23.78 -9.69
C LYS A 207 -16.23 25.24 -9.50
N GLN A 208 -16.47 25.67 -8.25
CA GLN A 208 -16.81 27.07 -7.98
C GLN A 208 -15.63 27.99 -8.29
N LEU A 209 -14.41 27.59 -7.93
CA LEU A 209 -13.21 28.35 -8.27
C LEU A 209 -12.99 28.43 -9.79
N ASP A 210 -13.18 27.32 -10.51
CA ASP A 210 -13.07 27.32 -11.98
C ASP A 210 -14.12 28.23 -12.62
N TYR A 211 -15.36 28.23 -12.11
CA TYR A 211 -16.40 29.16 -12.56
C TYR A 211 -16.03 30.63 -12.32
N LEU A 212 -15.40 30.93 -11.19
CA LEU A 212 -14.98 32.29 -10.84
C LEU A 212 -13.69 32.74 -11.54
N HIS A 213 -12.94 31.82 -12.15
CA HIS A 213 -11.61 32.10 -12.70
C HIS A 213 -11.56 33.30 -13.66
N PRO A 214 -12.45 33.43 -14.67
CA PRO A 214 -12.39 34.56 -15.61
C PRO A 214 -12.59 35.91 -14.92
N TYR A 215 -13.51 35.98 -13.95
CA TYR A 215 -13.78 37.20 -13.19
C TYR A 215 -12.59 37.58 -12.30
N LEU A 216 -11.94 36.58 -11.68
CA LEU A 216 -10.74 36.82 -10.87
C LEU A 216 -9.57 37.32 -11.73
N GLU A 217 -9.42 36.82 -12.96
CA GLU A 217 -8.38 37.31 -13.88
C GLU A 217 -8.56 38.77 -14.32
N GLU A 218 -9.82 39.23 -14.42
CA GLU A 218 -10.15 40.62 -14.72
C GLU A 218 -9.92 41.55 -13.52
N LEU A 219 -10.30 41.10 -12.32
CA LEU A 219 -10.25 41.89 -11.09
C LEU A 219 -8.86 41.95 -10.44
N ILE A 220 -8.02 40.93 -10.64
CA ILE A 220 -6.72 40.85 -9.97
C ILE A 220 -5.69 41.79 -10.60
N PRO A 221 -4.87 42.51 -9.81
CA PRO A 221 -3.79 43.33 -10.33
C PRO A 221 -2.83 42.56 -11.25
N ALA A 222 -2.33 43.21 -12.31
CA ALA A 222 -1.48 42.57 -13.33
C ALA A 222 -0.24 41.87 -12.74
N ASN A 223 0.36 42.43 -11.68
CA ASN A 223 1.52 41.86 -10.98
C ASN A 223 1.20 40.60 -10.15
N LYS A 224 -0.08 40.27 -9.94
CA LYS A 224 -0.54 39.09 -9.20
C LYS A 224 -1.16 38.01 -10.08
N LYS A 225 -1.31 38.25 -11.39
CA LYS A 225 -1.86 37.26 -12.34
C LYS A 225 -1.05 35.96 -12.38
N ALA A 226 0.28 36.05 -12.30
CA ALA A 226 1.15 34.87 -12.23
C ALA A 226 0.87 34.00 -10.99
N PHE A 227 0.60 34.62 -9.84
CA PHE A 227 0.24 33.91 -8.62
C PHE A 227 -1.11 33.21 -8.75
N LEU A 228 -2.11 33.86 -9.35
CA LEU A 228 -3.42 33.26 -9.61
C LEU A 228 -3.28 32.03 -10.51
N SER A 229 -2.55 32.14 -11.62
CA SER A 229 -2.28 31.01 -12.52
C SER A 229 -1.58 29.85 -11.79
N GLN A 230 -0.60 30.16 -10.95
CA GLN A 230 0.10 29.16 -10.13
C GLN A 230 -0.86 28.48 -9.12
N PHE A 231 -1.76 29.23 -8.48
CA PHE A 231 -2.74 28.69 -7.55
C PHE A 231 -3.70 27.69 -8.23
N TYR A 232 -4.22 28.02 -9.42
CA TYR A 232 -5.08 27.10 -10.17
C TYR A 232 -4.32 25.85 -10.59
N SER A 233 -3.13 26.02 -11.16
CA SER A 233 -2.31 24.90 -11.66
C SER A 233 -1.84 23.96 -10.54
N GLN A 234 -1.36 24.51 -9.42
CA GLN A 234 -0.69 23.74 -8.37
C GLN A 234 -1.61 23.34 -7.22
N THR A 235 -2.74 24.01 -7.01
CA THR A 235 -3.65 23.73 -5.88
C THR A 235 -5.01 23.27 -6.36
N VAL A 236 -5.71 24.09 -7.15
CA VAL A 236 -7.12 23.84 -7.54
C VAL A 236 -7.24 22.58 -8.40
N HIS A 237 -6.49 22.48 -9.49
CA HIS A 237 -6.55 21.30 -10.35
C HIS A 237 -5.95 20.05 -9.71
N MET A 238 -5.03 20.22 -8.75
CA MET A 238 -4.43 19.12 -8.00
C MET A 238 -5.40 18.45 -7.02
N ALA A 239 -6.46 19.15 -6.59
CA ALA A 239 -7.47 18.58 -5.70
C ALA A 239 -8.18 17.36 -6.33
N SER A 240 -8.30 17.29 -7.66
CA SER A 240 -8.89 16.12 -8.34
C SER A 240 -8.10 14.83 -8.13
N GLU A 241 -6.79 14.93 -7.94
CA GLU A 241 -5.89 13.80 -7.69
C GLU A 241 -6.10 13.18 -6.30
N VAL A 242 -6.80 13.87 -5.38
CA VAL A 242 -7.11 13.37 -4.03
C VAL A 242 -8.10 12.21 -4.06
N ARG A 243 -8.97 12.12 -5.09
CA ARG A 243 -9.95 11.03 -5.21
C ARG A 243 -9.30 9.65 -5.14
N LYS A 244 -8.24 9.43 -5.92
CA LYS A 244 -7.58 8.13 -6.02
C LYS A 244 -7.08 7.57 -4.67
N PRO A 245 -6.22 8.27 -3.91
CA PRO A 245 -5.76 7.78 -2.61
C PRO A 245 -6.88 7.64 -1.57
N VAL A 246 -7.93 8.46 -1.64
CA VAL A 246 -9.05 8.36 -0.68
C VAL A 246 -9.90 7.12 -0.94
N TYR A 247 -10.21 6.81 -2.20
CA TYR A 247 -11.11 5.71 -2.56
C TYR A 247 -10.41 4.35 -2.74
N ILE A 248 -9.10 4.32 -3.06
CA ILE A 248 -8.37 3.06 -3.25
C ILE A 248 -8.35 2.19 -1.99
N VAL A 249 -8.39 2.82 -0.81
CA VAL A 249 -8.45 2.10 0.47
C VAL A 249 -9.78 1.35 0.60
N VAL A 250 -10.89 1.94 0.14
CA VAL A 250 -12.20 1.28 0.16
C VAL A 250 -12.20 0.10 -0.80
N SER A 251 -11.79 0.31 -2.05
CA SER A 251 -11.80 -0.74 -3.08
C SER A 251 -10.92 -1.95 -2.72
N ARG A 252 -9.73 -1.70 -2.14
CA ARG A 252 -8.79 -2.76 -1.74
C ARG A 252 -9.34 -3.65 -0.63
N ASN A 253 -10.03 -3.06 0.34
CA ASN A 253 -10.51 -3.80 1.51
C ASN A 253 -11.96 -4.32 1.34
N SER A 254 -12.66 -3.91 0.29
CA SER A 254 -14.07 -4.29 0.07
C SER A 254 -14.25 -5.67 -0.59
N VAL A 255 -13.20 -6.23 -1.17
CA VAL A 255 -13.21 -7.54 -1.85
C VAL A 255 -12.18 -8.45 -1.19
N ALA A 256 -12.54 -9.72 -0.98
CA ALA A 256 -11.72 -10.69 -0.26
C ALA A 256 -10.58 -11.28 -1.12
N TYR A 257 -9.67 -10.44 -1.60
CA TYR A 257 -8.55 -10.87 -2.47
C TYR A 257 -7.63 -11.89 -1.80
N ASP A 258 -7.39 -11.77 -0.49
CA ASP A 258 -6.56 -12.71 0.28
C ASP A 258 -7.16 -14.12 0.28
N LEU A 259 -8.49 -14.22 0.45
CA LEU A 259 -9.21 -15.50 0.40
C LEU A 259 -9.13 -16.11 -1.01
N VAL A 260 -9.27 -15.28 -2.04
CA VAL A 260 -9.13 -15.71 -3.44
C VAL A 260 -7.73 -16.25 -3.70
N LEU A 261 -6.68 -15.55 -3.26
CA LEU A 261 -5.29 -16.02 -3.37
C LEU A 261 -5.07 -17.34 -2.63
N GLN A 262 -5.61 -17.48 -1.41
CA GLN A 262 -5.54 -18.73 -0.66
C GLN A 262 -6.20 -19.89 -1.42
N GLN A 263 -7.38 -19.66 -2.00
CA GLN A 263 -8.08 -20.67 -2.81
C GLN A 263 -7.28 -21.01 -4.07
N MET A 264 -6.73 -20.02 -4.78
CA MET A 264 -5.85 -20.23 -5.93
C MET A 264 -4.62 -21.09 -5.59
N GLY A 265 -4.09 -20.95 -4.37
CA GLY A 265 -2.98 -21.78 -3.86
C GLY A 265 -3.34 -23.27 -3.69
N THR A 266 -4.63 -23.61 -3.61
CA THR A 266 -5.09 -25.01 -3.53
C THR A 266 -5.39 -25.62 -4.91
N VAL A 267 -5.48 -24.79 -5.96
CA VAL A 267 -5.72 -25.24 -7.32
C VAL A 267 -4.49 -25.97 -7.85
N LYS A 268 -4.71 -27.18 -8.38
CA LYS A 268 -3.66 -27.94 -9.07
C LYS A 268 -3.57 -27.45 -10.51
N TRP A 269 -2.48 -26.78 -10.85
CA TRP A 269 -2.20 -26.29 -12.21
C TRP A 269 -1.47 -27.33 -13.10
N ASP A 270 -1.14 -28.50 -12.56
CA ASP A 270 -0.55 -29.64 -13.28
C ASP A 270 -1.62 -30.71 -13.47
N VAL A 271 -2.55 -30.45 -14.39
CA VAL A 271 -3.70 -31.30 -14.68
C VAL A 271 -3.42 -32.11 -15.96
N LYS A 272 -3.89 -33.35 -16.01
CA LYS A 272 -3.73 -34.24 -17.17
C LYS A 272 -4.86 -34.13 -18.19
N GLU A 273 -6.00 -33.57 -17.79
CA GLU A 273 -7.21 -33.45 -18.58
C GLU A 273 -7.68 -32.00 -18.60
N ILE A 274 -8.26 -31.59 -19.72
CA ILE A 274 -8.84 -30.26 -19.87
C ILE A 274 -10.10 -30.19 -19.00
N MET A 275 -10.11 -29.26 -18.06
CA MET A 275 -11.27 -28.99 -17.22
C MET A 275 -12.34 -28.26 -18.02
N SER A 276 -13.61 -28.67 -17.86
CA SER A 276 -14.76 -28.01 -18.50
C SER A 276 -15.38 -26.90 -17.66
N GLN A 277 -15.02 -26.82 -16.37
CA GLN A 277 -15.53 -25.86 -15.42
C GLN A 277 -14.41 -24.98 -14.89
N HIS A 278 -14.76 -23.73 -14.59
CA HIS A 278 -13.87 -22.79 -13.92
C HIS A 278 -13.65 -23.16 -12.44
N SER A 279 -12.58 -22.64 -11.87
CA SER A 279 -12.20 -22.84 -10.48
C SER A 279 -13.13 -22.08 -9.51
N ALA A 280 -13.43 -22.68 -8.36
CA ALA A 280 -14.34 -22.13 -7.35
C ALA A 280 -13.93 -20.74 -6.79
N TYR A 281 -12.67 -20.35 -6.92
CA TYR A 281 -12.21 -19.02 -6.51
C TYR A 281 -12.82 -17.90 -7.37
N ILE A 282 -13.19 -18.18 -8.61
CA ILE A 282 -13.89 -17.24 -9.48
C ILE A 282 -15.26 -16.92 -8.92
N ASP A 283 -16.00 -17.92 -8.45
CA ASP A 283 -17.31 -17.71 -7.85
C ASP A 283 -17.21 -16.89 -6.57
N THR A 284 -16.18 -17.13 -5.75
CA THR A 284 -15.88 -16.35 -4.54
C THR A 284 -15.57 -14.89 -4.87
N LEU A 285 -14.78 -14.65 -5.91
CA LEU A 285 -14.45 -13.31 -6.39
C LEU A 285 -15.69 -12.58 -6.93
N LEU A 286 -16.46 -13.23 -7.80
CA LEU A 286 -17.70 -12.66 -8.37
C LEU A 286 -18.76 -12.41 -7.29
N GLN A 287 -18.83 -13.26 -6.27
CA GLN A 287 -19.72 -13.03 -5.13
C GLN A 287 -19.29 -11.79 -4.34
N SER A 288 -17.99 -11.59 -4.10
CA SER A 288 -17.50 -10.38 -3.44
C SER A 288 -17.84 -9.11 -4.24
N PHE A 289 -17.80 -9.17 -5.58
CA PHE A 289 -18.23 -8.08 -6.46
C PHE A 289 -19.75 -7.83 -6.37
N ARG A 290 -20.57 -8.89 -6.31
CA ARG A 290 -22.02 -8.79 -6.06
C ARG A 290 -22.32 -8.08 -4.74
N ASP A 291 -21.67 -8.53 -3.66
CA ASP A 291 -21.89 -7.98 -2.32
C ASP A 291 -21.48 -6.50 -2.25
N LEU A 292 -20.36 -6.14 -2.88
CA LEU A 292 -19.94 -4.74 -2.98
C LEU A 292 -20.97 -3.91 -3.75
N LYS A 293 -21.44 -4.40 -4.91
CA LYS A 293 -22.46 -3.69 -5.70
C LYS A 293 -23.74 -3.44 -4.89
N GLN A 294 -24.22 -4.44 -4.15
CA GLN A 294 -25.38 -4.29 -3.27
C GLN A 294 -25.15 -3.25 -2.17
N LYS A 295 -23.99 -3.29 -1.52
CA LYS A 295 -23.65 -2.29 -0.48
C LYS A 295 -23.55 -0.88 -1.05
N LEU A 296 -23.01 -0.71 -2.26
CA LEU A 296 -22.96 0.59 -2.95
C LEU A 296 -24.37 1.10 -3.27
N SER A 297 -25.28 0.25 -3.75
CA SER A 297 -26.67 0.64 -4.02
C SER A 297 -27.43 1.06 -2.76
N GLU A 298 -27.20 0.38 -1.62
CA GLU A 298 -27.78 0.80 -0.35
C GLU A 298 -27.20 2.14 0.16
N LEU A 299 -25.90 2.35 -0.05
CA LEU A 299 -25.25 3.63 0.29
C LEU A 299 -25.78 4.78 -0.56
N GLU A 300 -25.99 4.56 -1.86
CA GLU A 300 -26.51 5.55 -2.81
C GLU A 300 -27.88 6.10 -2.41
N ARG A 301 -28.67 5.30 -1.66
CA ARG A 301 -29.95 5.71 -1.06
C ARG A 301 -29.80 6.83 -0.01
N ARG A 302 -28.62 7.00 0.57
CA ARG A 302 -28.31 7.98 1.62
C ARG A 302 -27.37 9.08 1.15
N VAL A 303 -26.37 8.72 0.35
CA VAL A 303 -25.34 9.64 -0.16
C VAL A 303 -25.21 9.40 -1.67
N PRO A 304 -25.58 10.39 -2.52
CA PRO A 304 -25.43 10.26 -3.95
C PRO A 304 -23.98 9.96 -4.33
N LEU A 305 -23.77 8.94 -5.18
CA LEU A 305 -22.46 8.55 -5.67
C LEU A 305 -22.24 9.10 -7.08
N PRO A 306 -21.38 10.11 -7.27
CA PRO A 306 -21.07 10.61 -8.61
C PRO A 306 -20.39 9.52 -9.46
N ARG A 307 -20.68 9.48 -10.77
CA ARG A 307 -20.04 8.54 -11.71
C ARG A 307 -18.50 8.49 -11.58
N PRO A 308 -17.76 9.61 -11.47
CA PRO A 308 -16.31 9.57 -11.31
C PRO A 308 -15.83 8.81 -10.06
N VAL A 309 -16.64 8.74 -9.00
CA VAL A 309 -16.32 7.97 -7.79
C VAL A 309 -16.59 6.50 -8.02
N THR A 310 -17.75 6.15 -8.55
CA THR A 310 -18.14 4.76 -8.85
C THR A 310 -17.21 4.12 -9.88
N ASP A 311 -16.87 4.86 -10.94
CA ASP A 311 -15.93 4.45 -11.98
C ASP A 311 -14.55 4.18 -11.37
N LEU A 312 -14.05 5.09 -10.53
CA LEU A 312 -12.76 4.92 -9.88
C LEU A 312 -12.74 3.73 -8.91
N LEU A 313 -13.79 3.54 -8.11
CA LEU A 313 -13.91 2.40 -7.19
C LEU A 313 -13.85 1.07 -7.94
N TRP A 314 -14.66 0.93 -8.99
CA TRP A 314 -14.67 -0.28 -9.80
C TRP A 314 -13.38 -0.47 -10.60
N GLU A 315 -12.79 0.61 -11.12
CA GLU A 315 -11.50 0.55 -11.79
C GLU A 315 -10.44 -0.04 -10.86
N GLN A 316 -10.37 0.43 -9.61
CA GLN A 316 -9.40 -0.08 -8.64
C GLN A 316 -9.72 -1.51 -8.19
N CYS A 317 -11.00 -1.89 -8.04
CA CYS A 317 -11.39 -3.27 -7.76
C CYS A 317 -10.94 -4.22 -8.89
N ILE A 318 -11.18 -3.85 -10.15
CA ILE A 318 -10.81 -4.69 -11.30
C ILE A 318 -9.28 -4.79 -11.43
N ARG A 319 -8.54 -3.67 -11.29
CA ARG A 319 -7.06 -3.69 -11.28
C ARG A 319 -6.53 -4.62 -10.20
N GLN A 320 -7.07 -4.55 -8.99
CA GLN A 320 -6.64 -5.40 -7.89
C GLN A 320 -6.98 -6.88 -8.15
N ALA A 321 -8.16 -7.19 -8.70
CA ALA A 321 -8.52 -8.54 -9.12
C ALA A 321 -7.54 -9.10 -10.18
N ASN A 322 -7.22 -8.30 -11.21
CA ASN A 322 -6.27 -8.68 -12.27
C ASN A 322 -4.86 -8.93 -11.73
N ARG A 323 -4.42 -8.15 -10.74
CA ARG A 323 -3.15 -8.41 -10.03
C ARG A 323 -3.20 -9.70 -9.20
N THR A 324 -4.31 -9.94 -8.50
CA THR A 324 -4.56 -11.17 -7.76
C THR A 324 -4.50 -12.40 -8.66
N PHE A 325 -5.06 -12.33 -9.88
CA PHE A 325 -4.94 -13.41 -10.86
C PHE A 325 -3.48 -13.76 -11.18
N VAL A 326 -2.68 -12.77 -11.57
CA VAL A 326 -1.28 -13.01 -11.93
C VAL A 326 -0.47 -13.50 -10.74
N GLU A 327 -0.69 -12.96 -9.54
CA GLU A 327 -0.01 -13.43 -8.32
C GLU A 327 -0.39 -14.89 -8.00
N GLY A 328 -1.67 -15.24 -8.12
CA GLY A 328 -2.13 -16.61 -7.93
C GLY A 328 -1.56 -17.57 -8.98
N TYR A 329 -1.52 -17.19 -10.25
CA TYR A 329 -0.92 -18.01 -11.32
C TYR A 329 0.60 -18.17 -11.12
N ALA A 330 1.28 -17.11 -10.70
CA ALA A 330 2.71 -17.12 -10.39
C ALA A 330 3.06 -17.95 -9.15
N SER A 331 2.12 -18.17 -8.23
CA SER A 331 2.36 -19.04 -7.06
C SER A 331 2.59 -20.51 -7.45
N SER A 332 2.17 -20.92 -8.65
CA SER A 332 2.31 -22.28 -9.13
C SER A 332 3.77 -22.65 -9.45
N LYS A 333 4.23 -23.79 -8.92
CA LYS A 333 5.58 -24.33 -9.22
C LYS A 333 5.62 -25.14 -10.51
N LYS A 334 4.47 -25.61 -11.00
CA LYS A 334 4.33 -26.46 -12.19
C LYS A 334 3.00 -26.15 -12.87
N CYS A 335 3.03 -25.95 -14.18
CA CYS A 335 1.84 -25.67 -14.95
C CYS A 335 1.85 -26.47 -16.26
N SER A 336 0.90 -27.41 -16.38
CA SER A 336 0.70 -28.22 -17.60
C SER A 336 0.05 -27.40 -18.71
N HIS A 337 -0.06 -27.95 -19.92
CA HIS A 337 -0.75 -27.27 -21.02
C HIS A 337 -2.24 -27.10 -20.71
N GLU A 338 -2.85 -28.13 -20.12
CA GLU A 338 -4.24 -28.18 -19.67
C GLU A 338 -4.47 -27.19 -18.51
N GLY A 339 -3.51 -27.06 -17.59
CA GLY A 339 -3.56 -26.07 -16.52
C GLY A 339 -3.55 -24.62 -17.02
N ARG A 340 -2.82 -24.33 -18.10
CA ARG A 340 -2.85 -23.00 -18.76
C ARG A 340 -4.20 -22.72 -19.41
N ALA A 341 -4.80 -23.75 -20.03
CA ALA A 341 -6.15 -23.64 -20.57
C ALA A 341 -7.18 -23.35 -19.46
N LEU A 342 -7.01 -23.97 -18.28
CA LEU A 342 -7.81 -23.64 -17.09
C LEU A 342 -7.61 -22.19 -16.62
N MET A 343 -6.37 -21.67 -16.58
CA MET A 343 -6.12 -20.25 -16.27
C MET A 343 -6.88 -19.32 -17.24
N GLN A 344 -6.86 -19.64 -18.53
CA GLN A 344 -7.57 -18.88 -19.55
C GLN A 344 -9.09 -18.97 -19.38
N LEU A 345 -9.62 -20.16 -19.11
CA LEU A 345 -11.04 -20.38 -18.83
C LEU A 345 -11.51 -19.59 -17.61
N ASP A 346 -10.76 -19.66 -16.52
CA ASP A 346 -11.03 -18.95 -15.27
C ASP A 346 -11.09 -17.44 -15.49
N PHE A 347 -10.11 -16.88 -16.19
CA PHE A 347 -10.07 -15.45 -16.49
C PHE A 347 -11.19 -15.04 -17.47
N GLN A 348 -11.50 -15.86 -18.47
CA GLN A 348 -12.61 -15.61 -19.39
C GLN A 348 -13.97 -15.62 -18.67
N GLN A 349 -14.14 -16.52 -17.70
CA GLN A 349 -15.35 -16.56 -16.87
C GLN A 349 -15.49 -15.28 -16.05
N PHE A 350 -14.40 -14.78 -15.46
CA PHE A 350 -14.41 -13.48 -14.78
C PHE A 350 -14.79 -12.34 -15.73
N LEU A 351 -14.15 -12.25 -16.90
CA LEU A 351 -14.44 -11.19 -17.89
C LEU A 351 -15.87 -11.22 -18.42
N THR A 352 -16.44 -12.40 -18.64
CA THR A 352 -17.83 -12.53 -19.13
C THR A 352 -18.84 -12.05 -18.08
N ASN A 353 -18.50 -12.17 -16.80
CA ASN A 353 -19.37 -11.77 -15.70
C ASN A 353 -19.14 -10.33 -15.23
N ILE A 354 -17.97 -9.71 -15.52
CA ILE A 354 -17.65 -8.37 -15.02
C ILE A 354 -18.58 -7.29 -15.59
N ASP A 355 -19.08 -7.52 -16.81
CA ASP A 355 -19.98 -6.60 -17.52
C ASP A 355 -21.34 -6.44 -16.84
N TYR A 356 -21.75 -7.39 -15.97
CA TYR A 356 -22.94 -7.23 -15.13
C TYR A 356 -22.73 -6.24 -13.98
N PHE A 357 -21.48 -5.98 -13.59
CA PHE A 357 -21.15 -5.13 -12.46
C PHE A 357 -20.82 -3.71 -12.90
N VAL A 358 -20.12 -3.57 -14.03
CA VAL A 358 -19.47 -2.33 -14.40
C VAL A 358 -19.59 -2.03 -15.90
N GLU A 359 -19.86 -0.78 -16.24
CA GLU A 359 -19.89 -0.27 -17.62
C GLU A 359 -18.51 0.23 -18.12
N LEU A 360 -17.45 0.02 -17.35
CA LEU A 360 -16.10 0.52 -17.65
C LEU A 360 -15.50 -0.22 -18.86
N LYS A 361 -15.22 0.54 -19.92
CA LYS A 361 -14.51 0.06 -21.11
C LYS A 361 -13.41 1.05 -21.52
N PRO A 362 -12.19 0.58 -21.84
CA PRO A 362 -11.72 -0.81 -21.78
C PRO A 362 -11.57 -1.33 -20.33
N ILE A 363 -11.55 -2.65 -20.16
CA ILE A 363 -11.38 -3.29 -18.84
C ILE A 363 -9.97 -2.98 -18.33
N PRO A 364 -9.82 -2.38 -17.12
CA PRO A 364 -8.51 -1.98 -16.59
C PRO A 364 -7.54 -3.15 -16.43
N GLU A 365 -6.30 -3.00 -16.91
CA GLU A 365 -5.24 -4.03 -16.78
C GLU A 365 -5.67 -5.42 -17.28
N ARG A 366 -6.57 -5.51 -18.27
CA ARG A 366 -6.94 -6.79 -18.89
C ARG A 366 -5.73 -7.43 -19.58
N GLU A 367 -4.97 -6.64 -20.33
CA GLU A 367 -3.79 -7.06 -21.05
C GLU A 367 -2.70 -7.58 -20.09
N PHE A 368 -2.66 -7.09 -18.86
CA PHE A 368 -1.71 -7.54 -17.84
C PHE A 368 -1.89 -9.03 -17.51
N VAL A 369 -3.13 -9.52 -17.42
CA VAL A 369 -3.39 -10.95 -17.18
C VAL A 369 -3.21 -11.76 -18.46
N GLU A 370 -3.77 -11.28 -19.58
CA GLU A 370 -3.68 -12.00 -20.85
C GLU A 370 -2.25 -12.16 -21.35
N ALA A 371 -1.42 -11.11 -21.22
CA ALA A 371 -0.01 -11.16 -21.62
C ALA A 371 0.77 -12.17 -20.78
N TYR A 372 0.50 -12.26 -19.47
CA TYR A 372 1.12 -13.25 -18.59
C TYR A 372 0.75 -14.69 -19.00
N ILE A 373 -0.53 -14.97 -19.28
CA ILE A 373 -0.97 -16.30 -19.75
C ILE A 373 -0.38 -16.61 -21.13
N LYS A 374 -0.38 -15.65 -22.06
CA LYS A 374 0.20 -15.81 -23.41
C LYS A 374 1.71 -16.04 -23.36
N ALA A 375 2.40 -15.53 -22.34
CA ALA A 375 3.85 -15.69 -22.19
C ALA A 375 4.28 -17.16 -22.08
N TYR A 376 3.42 -18.05 -21.58
CA TYR A 376 3.69 -19.50 -21.53
C TYR A 376 3.85 -20.16 -22.91
N TYR A 377 3.38 -19.51 -23.97
CA TYR A 377 3.39 -20.02 -25.34
C TYR A 377 4.47 -19.38 -26.21
N LEU A 378 5.22 -18.41 -25.68
CA LEU A 378 6.27 -17.73 -26.43
C LEU A 378 7.44 -18.67 -26.73
N SER A 379 8.01 -18.52 -27.92
CA SER A 379 9.29 -19.15 -28.25
C SER A 379 10.42 -18.56 -27.40
N LYS A 380 11.55 -19.27 -27.33
CA LYS A 380 12.72 -18.86 -26.54
C LYS A 380 13.16 -17.42 -26.82
N THR A 381 13.28 -17.05 -28.09
CA THR A 381 13.74 -15.70 -28.49
C THR A 381 12.73 -14.62 -28.13
N GLN A 382 11.44 -14.91 -28.31
CA GLN A 382 10.37 -13.98 -27.94
C GLN A 382 10.27 -13.80 -26.42
N LEU A 383 10.48 -14.86 -25.64
CA LEU A 383 10.44 -14.78 -24.19
C LEU A 383 11.60 -13.94 -23.62
N GLU A 384 12.79 -14.01 -24.22
CA GLU A 384 13.92 -13.13 -23.83
C GLU A 384 13.56 -11.65 -23.98
N VAL A 385 12.97 -11.26 -25.12
CA VAL A 385 12.51 -9.89 -25.35
C VAL A 385 11.36 -9.53 -24.40
N TRP A 386 10.41 -10.44 -24.21
CA TRP A 386 9.23 -10.21 -23.37
C TRP A 386 9.60 -9.93 -21.91
N VAL A 387 10.52 -10.71 -21.32
CA VAL A 387 10.98 -10.53 -19.93
C VAL A 387 11.71 -9.20 -19.76
N HIS A 388 12.43 -8.74 -20.77
CA HIS A 388 13.10 -7.43 -20.75
C HIS A 388 12.09 -6.27 -20.81
N ASP A 389 11.07 -6.39 -21.66
CA ASP A 389 10.14 -5.31 -21.96
C ASP A 389 9.03 -5.16 -20.90
N HIS A 390 8.56 -6.26 -20.31
CA HIS A 390 7.44 -6.26 -19.36
C HIS A 390 7.92 -6.04 -17.91
N LYS A 391 8.16 -4.76 -17.59
CA LYS A 391 8.69 -4.30 -16.29
C LYS A 391 7.64 -4.24 -15.18
N GLU A 392 6.37 -4.36 -15.53
CA GLU A 392 5.21 -4.33 -14.66
C GLU A 392 5.04 -5.60 -13.80
N TYR A 393 5.62 -6.73 -14.21
CA TYR A 393 5.62 -7.96 -13.42
C TYR A 393 6.72 -7.95 -12.36
N SER A 394 6.46 -8.62 -11.24
CA SER A 394 7.46 -8.80 -10.19
C SER A 394 8.50 -9.84 -10.61
N ASN A 395 9.70 -9.77 -10.03
CA ASN A 395 10.74 -10.76 -10.30
C ASN A 395 10.28 -12.18 -9.94
N LYS A 396 9.49 -12.33 -8.87
CA LYS A 396 8.88 -13.60 -8.45
C LYS A 396 7.96 -14.16 -9.55
N GLN A 397 7.12 -13.30 -10.14
CA GLN A 397 6.22 -13.67 -11.24
C GLN A 397 7.01 -14.10 -12.48
N LEU A 398 8.01 -13.29 -12.89
CA LEU A 398 8.86 -13.61 -14.04
C LEU A 398 9.64 -14.93 -13.84
N LEU A 399 10.24 -15.13 -12.66
CA LEU A 399 10.96 -16.36 -12.34
C LEU A 399 10.03 -17.58 -12.31
N SER A 400 8.81 -17.44 -11.81
CA SER A 400 7.81 -18.52 -11.82
C SER A 400 7.44 -18.94 -13.24
N LEU A 401 7.16 -17.96 -14.11
CA LEU A 401 6.88 -18.19 -15.53
C LEU A 401 8.06 -18.91 -16.20
N ILE A 402 9.28 -18.40 -16.09
CA ILE A 402 10.49 -19.00 -16.64
C ILE A 402 10.67 -20.44 -16.12
N ASN A 403 10.27 -20.71 -14.89
CA ASN A 403 10.37 -22.03 -14.29
C ASN A 403 9.42 -23.06 -14.89
N CYS A 404 8.22 -22.64 -15.30
CA CYS A 404 7.15 -23.50 -15.80
C CYS A 404 7.16 -23.71 -17.32
N VAL A 405 7.92 -22.91 -18.08
CA VAL A 405 8.01 -23.04 -19.54
C VAL A 405 8.89 -24.23 -19.93
N GLN A 406 8.26 -25.34 -20.31
CA GLN A 406 8.93 -26.63 -20.61
C GLN A 406 9.84 -26.60 -21.84
N GLN A 407 9.58 -25.71 -22.81
CA GLN A 407 10.33 -25.61 -24.06
C GLN A 407 11.71 -24.93 -23.92
N LEU A 408 12.08 -24.48 -22.71
CA LEU A 408 13.40 -23.91 -22.43
C LEU A 408 14.39 -25.01 -22.01
N ASP A 409 15.53 -25.06 -22.69
CA ASP A 409 16.67 -25.84 -22.24
C ASP A 409 17.32 -25.20 -21.00
N ARG A 410 18.05 -26.02 -20.23
CA ARG A 410 18.67 -25.61 -18.96
C ARG A 410 19.54 -24.36 -19.09
N LYS A 411 20.28 -24.20 -20.20
CA LYS A 411 21.19 -23.06 -20.42
C LYS A 411 20.40 -21.76 -20.64
N SER A 412 19.33 -21.81 -21.42
CA SER A 412 18.47 -20.65 -21.68
C SER A 412 17.70 -20.22 -20.45
N LYS A 413 17.21 -21.19 -19.69
CA LYS A 413 16.56 -20.94 -18.41
C LYS A 413 17.49 -20.22 -17.43
N GLN A 414 18.74 -20.67 -17.31
CA GLN A 414 19.74 -20.00 -16.47
C GLN A 414 20.04 -18.57 -16.93
N LYS A 415 20.16 -18.35 -18.25
CA LYS A 415 20.38 -17.02 -18.84
C LYS A 415 19.24 -16.05 -18.48
N LEU A 416 17.98 -16.48 -18.64
CA LEU A 416 16.80 -15.68 -18.31
C LEU A 416 16.72 -15.35 -16.81
N ILE A 417 17.03 -16.32 -15.95
CA ILE A 417 17.07 -16.10 -14.49
C ILE A 417 18.13 -15.04 -14.14
N SER A 418 19.34 -15.15 -14.68
CA SER A 418 20.39 -14.15 -14.45
C SER A 418 19.99 -12.76 -14.94
N MET A 419 19.27 -12.66 -16.07
CA MET A 419 18.76 -11.39 -16.58
C MET A 419 17.75 -10.75 -15.60
N VAL A 420 16.82 -11.53 -15.03
CA VAL A 420 15.87 -11.02 -14.02
C VAL A 420 16.60 -10.58 -12.75
N GLU A 421 17.61 -11.32 -12.30
CA GLU A 421 18.42 -10.96 -11.13
C GLU A 421 19.25 -9.68 -11.36
N GLU A 422 19.78 -9.47 -12.56
CA GLU A 422 20.50 -8.24 -12.94
C GLU A 422 19.57 -7.03 -12.99
N MET A 423 18.35 -7.21 -13.52
CA MET A 423 17.31 -6.17 -13.51
C MET A 423 16.94 -5.74 -12.08
N ASP A 424 16.96 -6.66 -11.11
CA ASP A 424 16.71 -6.36 -9.70
C ASP A 424 17.84 -5.51 -9.10
N ARG A 425 19.10 -5.77 -9.46
CA ARG A 425 20.25 -4.99 -9.01
C ARG A 425 20.23 -3.55 -9.50
N GLY A 426 19.68 -3.30 -10.70
CA GLY A 426 19.51 -1.95 -11.25
C GLY A 426 18.35 -1.16 -10.65
N ARG A 427 17.42 -1.83 -9.94
CA ARG A 427 16.26 -1.20 -9.26
C ARG A 427 16.50 -0.91 -7.77
N ARG A 428 17.56 -1.46 -7.18
CA ARG A 428 17.98 -1.28 -5.77
C ARG A 428 18.94 -0.13 -5.61
#